data_AF-A0A423HG31-F1
#
_entry.id   AF-A0A423HG31-F1
#
_cell.length_a   1.000
_cell.length_b   1.000
_cell.length_c   1.000
_cell.angle_alpha   90.00
_cell.angle_beta   90.00
_cell.angle_gamma   90.00
#
_symmetry.space_group_name_H-M   'P 1'
#
loop_
_entity.id
_entity.type
_entity.pdbx_description
1 polymer ?
#
loop_
_entity_poly.entity_id
_entity_poly.type
_entity_poly.pdbx_seq_one_letter_code
_entity_poly.pdbx_strand_id
1 'polypeptide(L)'
;NPPDKRSQAAAKVRGYDLSAQRAQQVSRADFASYDLILAMDNSNLRNLKALQPSTGKAELDLFLRRYAGLVDEVPDPYYDGDQGFEQVLDLIEAACDQLLIEVKGRL
;
A
#
# COMPACT_ATOMS: atom_id res chain seq x y z
N ASN A 1 6.66 7.13 -13.78
CA ASN A 1 7.49 7.95 -12.87
C ASN A 1 8.13 7.07 -11.81
N PRO A 2 9.39 7.28 -11.41
CA PRO A 2 9.96 6.60 -10.24
C PRO A 2 9.29 7.08 -8.94
N PRO A 3 9.41 6.35 -7.82
CA PRO A 3 8.97 6.84 -6.51
C PRO A 3 9.67 8.15 -6.12
N ASP A 4 9.09 8.91 -5.20
CA ASP A 4 9.73 10.13 -4.68
C ASP A 4 11.11 9.81 -4.09
N LYS A 5 12.06 10.73 -4.27
CA LYS A 5 13.45 10.54 -3.84
C LYS A 5 13.58 10.39 -2.32
N ARG A 6 12.71 11.03 -1.54
CA ARG A 6 12.68 10.91 -0.07
C ARG A 6 12.17 9.53 0.36
N SER A 7 11.11 9.03 -0.28
CA SER A 7 10.66 7.63 -0.07
C SER A 7 11.77 6.64 -0.39
N GLN A 8 12.48 6.83 -1.51
CA GLN A 8 13.62 5.97 -1.86
C GLN A 8 14.76 6.08 -0.84
N ALA A 9 15.06 7.28 -0.34
CA ALA A 9 16.12 7.48 0.64
C ALA A 9 15.79 6.81 1.98
N ALA A 10 14.60 7.05 2.54
CA ALA A 10 14.14 6.43 3.78
C ALA A 10 14.11 4.90 3.69
N ALA A 11 13.52 4.37 2.61
CA ALA A 11 13.43 2.93 2.39
C ALA A 11 14.83 2.28 2.25
N LYS A 12 15.77 2.96 1.59
CA LYS A 12 17.15 2.48 1.43
C LYS A 12 17.91 2.40 2.75
N VAL A 13 17.65 3.31 3.70
CA VAL A 13 18.24 3.23 5.06
C VAL A 13 17.82 1.93 5.76
N ARG A 14 16.61 1.44 5.49
CA ARG A 14 16.07 0.18 6.02
C ARG A 14 16.42 -1.05 5.17
N GLY A 15 17.21 -0.89 4.10
CA GLY A 15 17.65 -1.98 3.23
C GLY A 15 16.71 -2.32 2.07
N TYR A 16 15.68 -1.50 1.81
CA TYR A 16 14.78 -1.69 0.68
C TYR A 16 15.22 -0.88 -0.55
N ASP A 17 15.39 -1.56 -1.69
CA ASP A 17 15.66 -0.90 -2.97
C ASP A 17 14.36 -0.67 -3.76
N LEU A 18 13.90 0.58 -3.77
CA LEU A 18 12.71 1.00 -4.52
C LEU A 18 13.04 1.52 -5.94
N SER A 19 14.31 1.51 -6.36
CA SER A 19 14.76 2.15 -7.61
C SER A 19 14.17 1.53 -8.89
N ALA A 20 13.78 0.25 -8.84
CA ALA A 20 13.11 -0.43 -9.95
C ALA A 20 11.61 -0.10 -10.06
N GLN A 21 10.99 0.38 -8.98
CA GLN A 21 9.55 0.63 -8.94
C GLN A 21 9.14 1.74 -9.90
N ARG A 22 7.96 1.62 -10.50
CA ARG A 22 7.40 2.63 -11.39
C ARG A 22 5.94 2.85 -11.03
N ALA A 23 5.57 4.12 -10.87
CA ALA A 23 4.18 4.51 -10.70
C ALA A 23 3.36 3.97 -11.87
N GLN A 24 2.31 3.23 -11.53
CA GLN A 24 1.34 2.65 -12.45
C GLN A 24 -0.05 3.06 -12.00
N GLN A 25 -0.89 3.46 -12.95
CA GLN A 25 -2.29 3.72 -12.68
C GLN A 25 -3.05 2.39 -12.63
N VAL A 26 -3.90 2.22 -11.62
CA VAL A 26 -4.79 1.07 -11.52
C VAL A 26 -5.77 1.08 -12.68
N SER A 27 -5.91 -0.07 -13.32
CA SER A 27 -6.79 -0.34 -14.45
C SER A 27 -7.91 -1.29 -14.06
N ARG A 28 -8.96 -1.35 -14.89
CA ARG A 28 -10.06 -2.31 -14.69
C ARG A 28 -9.61 -3.77 -14.79
N ALA A 29 -8.53 -4.05 -15.52
CA ALA A 29 -7.99 -5.40 -15.67
C ALA A 29 -7.35 -5.91 -14.37
N ASP A 30 -6.80 -5.01 -13.54
CA ASP A 30 -6.14 -5.39 -12.29
C ASP A 30 -7.09 -6.09 -11.32
N PHE A 31 -8.38 -5.72 -11.31
CA PHE A 31 -9.41 -6.37 -10.48
C PHE A 31 -9.71 -7.83 -10.88
N ALA A 32 -9.24 -8.28 -12.04
CA ALA A 32 -9.30 -9.67 -12.46
C ALA A 32 -7.95 -10.40 -12.30
N SER A 33 -6.83 -9.66 -12.30
CA SER A 33 -5.48 -10.20 -12.18
C SER A 33 -5.03 -10.44 -10.75
N TYR A 34 -5.55 -9.66 -9.78
CA TYR A 34 -5.16 -9.75 -8.38
C TYR A 34 -6.33 -10.26 -7.52
N ASP A 35 -6.01 -11.13 -6.57
CA ASP A 35 -6.98 -11.61 -5.58
C ASP A 35 -7.24 -10.57 -4.48
N LEU A 36 -6.24 -9.73 -4.18
CA LEU A 36 -6.26 -8.74 -3.11
C LEU A 36 -5.61 -7.44 -3.57
N ILE A 37 -6.32 -6.31 -3.40
CA ILE A 37 -5.81 -4.96 -3.65
C ILE A 37 -5.99 -4.14 -2.38
N LEU A 38 -4.88 -3.68 -1.80
CA LEU A 38 -4.85 -2.99 -0.52
C LEU A 38 -4.65 -1.48 -0.74
N ALA A 39 -5.59 -0.69 -0.25
CA ALA A 39 -5.54 0.77 -0.31
C ALA A 39 -4.77 1.34 0.88
N MET A 40 -3.98 2.39 0.65
CA MET A 40 -3.22 3.06 1.72
C MET A 40 -4.10 4.01 2.55
N ASP A 41 -5.13 4.60 1.95
CA ASP A 41 -6.04 5.55 2.58
C ASP A 41 -7.49 5.38 2.09
N ASN A 42 -8.45 6.06 2.72
CA ASN A 42 -9.88 6.00 2.40
C ASN A 42 -10.19 6.58 1.02
N SER A 43 -9.42 7.57 0.56
CA SER A 43 -9.58 8.17 -0.77
C SER A 43 -9.25 7.17 -1.87
N ASN A 44 -8.14 6.44 -1.70
CA ASN A 44 -7.66 5.37 -2.55
C ASN A 44 -8.71 4.25 -2.58
N LEU A 45 -9.20 3.81 -1.42
CA LEU A 45 -10.21 2.76 -1.34
C LEU A 45 -11.52 3.17 -2.04
N ARG A 46 -11.98 4.41 -1.83
CA ARG A 46 -13.18 4.94 -2.50
C ARG A 46 -13.01 4.96 -4.02
N ASN A 47 -11.85 5.40 -4.51
CA ASN A 47 -11.55 5.44 -5.94
C ASN A 47 -11.46 4.04 -6.55
N LEU A 48 -10.84 3.08 -5.84
CA LEU A 48 -10.78 1.68 -6.26
C LEU A 48 -12.18 1.06 -6.35
N LYS A 49 -13.02 1.26 -5.33
CA LYS A 49 -14.41 0.78 -5.33
C LYS A 49 -15.23 1.36 -6.47
N ALA A 50 -15.05 2.65 -6.78
CA ALA A 50 -15.71 3.29 -7.92
C ALA A 50 -15.21 2.77 -9.28
N LEU A 51 -13.95 2.36 -9.36
CA LEU A 51 -13.32 1.86 -10.59
C LEU A 51 -13.60 0.36 -10.83
N GLN A 52 -13.82 -0.42 -9.77
CA GLN A 52 -14.01 -1.87 -9.83
C GLN A 52 -15.17 -2.24 -10.78
N PRO A 53 -14.93 -3.03 -11.84
CA PRO A 53 -16.02 -3.54 -12.68
C PRO A 53 -16.84 -4.58 -11.91
N SER A 54 -18.10 -4.77 -12.29
CA SER A 54 -18.98 -5.80 -11.69
C SER A 54 -18.44 -7.22 -11.82
N THR A 55 -17.57 -7.48 -12.80
CA THR A 55 -16.88 -8.75 -13.02
C THR A 55 -15.57 -8.87 -12.23
N GLY A 56 -15.12 -7.79 -11.58
CA GLY A 56 -13.90 -7.78 -10.78
C GLY A 56 -14.06 -8.64 -9.53
N LYS A 57 -13.04 -9.46 -9.24
CA LYS A 57 -13.06 -10.42 -8.14
C LYS A 57 -12.13 -10.04 -6.98
N ALA A 58 -11.24 -9.08 -7.22
CA ALA A 58 -10.31 -8.60 -6.20
C ALA A 58 -11.04 -8.16 -4.92
N GLU A 59 -10.56 -8.66 -3.78
CA GLU A 59 -10.90 -8.15 -2.46
C GLU A 59 -10.26 -6.77 -2.27
N LEU A 60 -11.05 -5.78 -1.82
CA LEU A 60 -10.59 -4.41 -1.59
C LEU A 60 -10.70 -4.06 -0.11
N ASP A 61 -9.60 -3.65 0.50
CA ASP A 61 -9.56 -3.24 1.91
C ASP A 61 -8.50 -2.17 2.17
N LEU A 62 -8.56 -1.53 3.34
CA LEU A 62 -7.50 -0.65 3.82
C LEU A 62 -6.36 -1.49 4.40
N PHE A 63 -5.13 -1.14 4.03
CA PHE A 63 -3.94 -1.87 4.44
C PHE A 63 -3.75 -1.88 5.96
N LEU A 64 -3.70 -0.70 6.60
CA LEU A 64 -3.44 -0.63 8.03
C LEU A 64 -4.62 -1.12 8.87
N ARG A 65 -5.86 -0.82 8.46
CA ARG A 65 -7.04 -1.34 9.15
C ARG A 65 -7.06 -2.86 9.22
N ARG A 66 -6.68 -3.54 8.14
CA ARG A 66 -6.68 -5.00 8.06
C ARG A 66 -5.56 -5.64 8.89
N TYR A 67 -4.38 -5.01 8.94
CA TYR A 67 -3.16 -5.67 9.42
C TYR A 67 -2.46 -5.04 10.62
N ALA A 68 -2.75 -3.78 10.94
CA ALA A 68 -2.15 -3.07 12.08
C ALA A 68 -3.18 -2.62 13.12
N GLY A 69 -4.42 -2.32 12.71
CA GLY A 69 -5.58 -2.06 13.57
C GLY A 69 -5.50 -0.84 14.52
N LEU A 70 -4.36 -0.15 14.57
CA LEU A 70 -4.12 1.03 15.42
C LEU A 70 -4.54 2.34 14.73
N VAL A 71 -4.43 2.37 13.41
CA VAL A 71 -4.80 3.49 12.53
C VAL A 71 -5.34 2.90 11.23
N ASP A 72 -6.34 3.57 10.64
CA ASP A 72 -7.00 3.07 9.44
C ASP A 72 -6.24 3.42 8.15
N GLU A 73 -5.51 4.54 8.16
CA GLU A 73 -4.88 5.14 6.97
C GLU A 73 -3.38 5.34 7.17
N VAL A 74 -2.62 5.09 6.12
CA VAL A 74 -1.21 5.51 6.04
C VAL A 74 -1.21 7.03 5.84
N PRO A 75 -0.60 7.81 6.74
CA PRO A 75 -0.55 9.26 6.60
C PRO A 75 0.27 9.65 5.37
N ASP A 76 -0.09 10.78 4.77
CA ASP A 76 0.68 11.34 3.66
C ASP A 76 2.01 11.91 4.20
N PRO A 77 3.18 11.39 3.78
CA PRO A 77 4.48 11.76 4.35
C PRO A 77 4.98 13.13 3.87
N TYR A 78 4.32 13.76 2.90
CA TYR A 78 4.84 14.94 2.23
C TYR A 78 4.76 16.22 3.08
N TYR A 79 3.98 16.20 4.17
CA TYR A 79 3.72 17.36 5.02
C TYR A 79 4.68 17.49 6.22
N ASP A 80 5.30 16.38 6.66
CA ASP A 80 6.10 16.33 7.90
C ASP A 80 7.62 16.27 7.66
N GLY A 81 8.07 16.63 6.46
CA GLY A 81 9.47 16.54 6.07
C GLY A 81 9.97 15.09 6.05
N ASP A 82 11.26 14.87 6.33
CA ASP A 82 11.87 13.54 6.23
C ASP A 82 11.33 12.55 7.29
N GLN A 83 10.86 13.03 8.44
CA GLN A 83 10.30 12.18 9.51
C GLN A 83 8.98 11.50 9.10
N GLY A 84 8.18 12.14 8.25
CA GLY A 84 6.94 11.54 7.75
C GLY A 84 7.19 10.24 6.99
N PHE A 85 8.29 10.15 6.24
CA PHE A 85 8.63 8.93 5.50
C PHE A 85 9.04 7.77 6.41
N GLU A 86 9.76 8.05 7.50
CA GLU A 86 10.11 7.04 8.50
C GLU A 86 8.85 6.51 9.22
N GLN A 87 7.96 7.40 9.65
CA GLN A 87 6.71 7.00 10.30
C GLN A 87 5.83 6.14 9.38
N VAL A 88 5.75 6.48 8.10
CA VAL A 88 5.03 5.67 7.12
C VAL A 88 5.65 4.28 6.97
N LEU A 89 6.99 4.18 6.94
CA LEU A 89 7.66 2.88 6.86
C LEU A 89 7.43 2.04 8.13
N ASP A 90 7.43 2.63 9.33
CA ASP A 90 7.13 1.92 10.58
C ASP A 90 5.74 1.26 10.54
N LEU A 91 4.74 2.01 10.06
CA LEU A 91 3.37 1.50 9.92
C LEU A 91 3.28 0.39 8.87
N ILE A 92 4.00 0.55 7.74
CA ILE A 92 3.99 -0.43 6.66
C ILE A 92 4.66 -1.74 7.11
N GLU A 93 5.82 -1.67 7.76
CA GLU A 93 6.55 -2.85 8.24
C GLU A 93 5.71 -3.63 9.26
N ALA A 94 5.10 -2.94 10.23
CA ALA A 94 4.24 -3.58 11.24
C ALA A 94 3.03 -4.30 10.60
N ALA A 95 2.42 -3.71 9.57
CA ALA A 95 1.31 -4.32 8.84
C ALA A 95 1.77 -5.49 7.95
N CYS A 96 2.97 -5.44 7.38
CA CYS A 96 3.52 -6.50 6.52
C CYS A 96 3.65 -7.84 7.26
N ASP A 97 3.95 -7.84 8.56
CA ASP A 97 4.06 -9.08 9.34
C ASP A 97 2.74 -9.89 9.34
N GLN A 98 1.61 -9.22 9.55
CA GLN A 98 0.29 -9.87 9.52
C GLN A 98 -0.13 -10.23 8.09
N LEU A 99 0.17 -9.39 7.11
CA LEU A 99 -0.06 -9.70 5.69
C LEU A 99 0.66 -10.98 5.28
N LEU A 100 1.91 -11.17 5.69
CA LEU A 100 2.68 -12.38 5.35
C LEU A 100 2.09 -13.63 5.98
N ILE A 101 1.53 -13.55 7.18
CA ILE A 101 0.82 -14.67 7.83
C ILE A 101 -0.42 -15.04 7.01
N GLU A 102 -1.23 -14.05 6.64
CA GLU A 102 -2.45 -14.28 5.84
C GLU A 102 -2.11 -14.91 4.48
N VAL A 103 -1.16 -14.33 3.74
CA VAL A 103 -0.78 -14.82 2.41
C VAL A 103 -0.21 -16.23 2.48
N LYS A 104 0.65 -16.54 3.46
CA LYS A 104 1.18 -17.90 3.65
C LYS A 104 0.10 -18.92 4.00
N GLY A 105 -0.96 -18.52 4.69
CA GLY A 105 -2.10 -19.39 4.99
C GLY A 105 -3.03 -19.65 3.79
N ARG A 106 -2.91 -18.85 2.72
CA ARG A 106 -3.68 -19.01 1.48
C ARG A 106 -2.95 -19.83 0.41
N LEU A 107 -1.65 -20.08 0.57
CA LEU A 107 -0.81 -20.94 -0.28
C LEU A 107 -0.94 -22.41 0.14
#